data_AF-A0A4Y2K5K3-F1
#
_entry.id   AF-A0A4Y2K5K3-F1
#
_cell.length_a   1.000
_cell.length_b   1.000
_cell.length_c   1.000
_cell.angle_alpha   90.00
_cell.angle_beta   90.00
_cell.angle_gamma   90.00
#
_symmetry.space_group_name_H-M   'P 1'
#
loop_
_entity.id
_entity.type
_entity.pdbx_description
1 polymer ?
#
loop_
_entity_poly.entity_id
_entity_poly.type
_entity_poly.pdbx_seq_one_letter_code
_entity_poly.pdbx_strand_id
1 'polypeptide(L)'
;MEETHSKKFHRVRKEEHYSLIQEPDSMYIGHVSPPSGSSENIASPIISYLNGRGLSLKNLVVIGCDGTGVNTGWKKGVIRRIEKSVGRPLQWAICRLHFNDLQSRQLFQHLDGNTSGPKSLS
;
A
#
# COMPACT_ATOMS: atom_id res chain seq x y z
N MET A 1 20.76 -13.94 47.32
CA MET A 1 20.04 -12.95 46.48
C MET A 1 20.45 -13.25 45.05
N GLU A 2 19.54 -13.79 44.25
CA GLU A 2 19.80 -14.29 42.90
C GLU A 2 19.38 -13.22 41.89
N GLU A 3 20.35 -12.65 41.16
CA GLU A 3 20.10 -11.66 40.12
C GLU A 3 19.49 -12.34 38.89
N THR A 4 18.22 -12.07 38.64
CA THR A 4 17.51 -12.55 37.46
C THR A 4 17.91 -11.70 36.24
N HIS A 5 18.80 -12.24 35.40
CA HIS A 5 19.12 -11.71 34.08
C HIS A 5 17.87 -11.70 33.17
N SER A 6 17.08 -10.63 33.23
CA SER A 6 15.92 -10.44 32.39
C SER A 6 16.35 -10.08 30.96
N LYS A 7 16.26 -11.05 30.03
CA LYS A 7 16.49 -10.80 28.60
C LYS A 7 15.45 -9.79 28.08
N LYS A 8 15.91 -8.60 27.69
CA LYS A 8 15.07 -7.59 27.03
C LYS A 8 14.94 -7.94 25.55
N PHE A 9 13.73 -8.25 25.10
CA PHE A 9 13.44 -8.46 23.69
C PHE A 9 13.01 -7.13 23.05
N HIS A 10 13.66 -6.74 21.96
CA HIS A 10 13.22 -5.60 21.15
C HIS A 10 11.99 -6.00 20.34
N ARG A 11 10.88 -5.30 20.56
CA ARG A 11 9.66 -5.49 19.79
C ARG A 11 9.63 -4.47 18.65
N VAL A 12 9.86 -4.95 17.43
CA VAL A 12 9.69 -4.14 16.21
C VAL A 12 8.21 -4.11 15.84
N ARG A 13 7.62 -2.91 15.76
CA ARG A 13 6.31 -2.72 15.12
C ARG A 13 6.55 -2.25 13.69
N LYS A 14 5.90 -2.89 12.72
CA LYS A 14 5.81 -2.37 11.36
C LYS A 14 4.54 -1.52 11.28
N GLU A 15 4.71 -0.27 10.91
CA GLU A 15 3.60 0.67 10.68
C GLU A 15 3.58 1.01 9.19
N GLU A 16 2.39 1.02 8.60
CA GLU A 16 2.19 1.43 7.22
C GLU A 16 1.77 2.90 7.20
N HIS A 17 2.27 3.64 6.20
CA HIS A 17 1.93 5.03 5.97
C HIS A 17 1.58 5.22 4.50
N TYR A 18 0.37 5.74 4.24
CA TYR A 18 -0.10 6.06 2.90
C TYR A 18 -0.08 7.57 2.73
N SER A 19 0.81 8.05 1.86
CA SER A 19 0.87 9.46 1.51
C SER A 19 -0.22 9.81 0.50
N LEU A 20 -0.89 10.92 0.74
CA LEU A 20 -1.94 11.45 -0.12
C LEU A 20 -1.37 12.64 -0.88
N ILE A 21 -1.37 12.51 -2.20
CA ILE A 21 -0.86 13.50 -3.14
C ILE A 21 -2.03 13.90 -4.04
N GLN A 22 -2.26 15.21 -4.15
CA GLN A 22 -3.24 15.76 -5.07
C GLN A 22 -2.58 16.04 -6.42
N GLU A 23 -3.27 15.69 -7.48
CA GLU A 23 -2.91 16.03 -8.85
C GLU A 23 -3.95 16.99 -9.46
N PRO A 24 -3.57 17.88 -10.39
CA PRO A 24 -2.19 18.11 -10.90
C PRO A 24 -1.27 18.76 -9.86
N ASP A 25 0.03 18.88 -10.18
CA ASP A 25 1.10 19.53 -9.42
C ASP A 25 1.72 18.70 -8.27
N SER A 26 1.33 17.44 -8.13
CA SER A 26 1.88 16.52 -7.12
C SER A 26 1.93 17.12 -5.70
N MET A 27 0.89 17.86 -5.32
CA MET A 27 0.83 18.56 -4.03
C MET A 27 0.63 17.56 -2.89
N TYR A 28 1.52 17.54 -1.91
CA TYR A 28 1.33 16.75 -0.69
C TYR A 28 0.17 17.34 0.14
N ILE A 29 -0.89 16.55 0.32
CA ILE A 29 -2.07 16.98 1.07
C ILE A 29 -2.18 16.35 2.45
N GLY A 30 -1.43 15.27 2.72
CA GLY A 30 -1.36 14.61 4.01
C GLY A 30 -0.97 13.14 3.92
N HIS A 31 -1.16 12.41 5.02
CA HIS A 31 -0.98 10.96 5.05
C HIS A 31 -1.96 10.30 6.01
N VAL A 32 -2.15 8.99 5.85
CA VAL A 32 -2.89 8.15 6.79
C VAL A 32 -2.05 6.95 7.20
N SER A 33 -2.21 6.52 8.45
CA SER A 33 -1.57 5.31 8.98
C SER A 33 -2.63 4.27 9.29
N PRO A 34 -2.91 3.33 8.38
CA PRO A 34 -3.93 2.34 8.59
C PRO A 34 -3.51 1.33 9.67
N PRO A 35 -4.46 0.84 10.49
CA PRO A 35 -4.16 -0.15 11.54
C PRO A 35 -3.77 -1.52 10.97
N SER A 36 -4.08 -1.80 9.70
CA SER A 36 -3.57 -2.97 8.98
C SER A 36 -3.62 -2.75 7.47
N GLY A 37 -2.86 -3.55 6.71
CA GLY A 37 -2.86 -3.54 5.24
C GLY A 37 -4.10 -4.13 4.59
N SER A 38 -5.23 -4.26 5.30
CA SER A 38 -6.49 -4.64 4.67
C SER A 38 -7.06 -3.44 3.90
N SER A 39 -7.66 -3.69 2.73
CA SER A 39 -8.20 -2.61 1.91
C SER A 39 -9.27 -1.77 2.61
N GLU A 40 -9.97 -2.33 3.59
CA GLU A 40 -10.94 -1.62 4.41
C GLU A 40 -10.27 -0.63 5.35
N ASN A 41 -9.25 -1.12 6.06
CA ASN A 41 -8.47 -0.34 7.01
C ASN A 41 -7.61 0.71 6.33
N ILE A 42 -7.37 0.59 5.02
CA ILE A 42 -6.74 1.61 4.19
C ILE A 42 -7.77 2.61 3.65
N ALA A 43 -8.86 2.14 3.03
CA ALA A 43 -9.83 3.01 2.37
C ALA A 43 -10.59 3.92 3.36
N SER A 44 -11.01 3.39 4.51
CA SER A 44 -11.83 4.14 5.46
C SER A 44 -11.11 5.37 6.04
N PRO A 45 -9.84 5.28 6.50
CA PRO A 45 -9.09 6.46 6.90
C PRO A 45 -8.88 7.47 5.77
N ILE A 46 -8.63 7.04 4.53
CA ILE A 46 -8.47 7.95 3.39
C ILE A 46 -9.76 8.75 3.15
N ILE A 47 -10.90 8.07 3.11
CA ILE A 47 -12.21 8.71 2.92
C ILE A 47 -12.50 9.69 4.06
N SER A 48 -12.26 9.28 5.31
CA SER A 48 -12.42 10.14 6.49
C SER A 48 -11.53 11.38 6.42
N TYR A 49 -10.26 11.20 6.05
CA TYR A 49 -9.28 12.27 5.92
C TYR A 49 -9.72 13.31 4.87
N LEU A 50 -10.13 12.85 3.68
CA LEU A 50 -10.55 13.73 2.59
C LEU A 50 -11.82 14.51 2.95
N ASN A 51 -12.81 13.85 3.57
CA ASN A 51 -14.02 14.50 4.06
C ASN A 51 -13.72 15.55 5.14
N GLY A 52 -12.83 15.22 6.10
CA GLY A 52 -12.43 16.13 7.17
C GLY A 52 -11.70 17.38 6.68
N ARG A 53 -10.99 17.29 5.55
CA ARG A 53 -10.31 18.43 4.91
C ARG A 53 -11.25 19.26 3.99
N GLY A 54 -12.52 18.88 3.88
CA GLY A 54 -13.46 19.52 2.95
C GLY A 54 -13.22 19.18 1.48
N LEU A 55 -12.41 18.18 1.17
CA LEU A 55 -12.18 17.73 -0.20
C LEU A 55 -13.36 16.85 -0.63
N SER A 56 -14.24 17.42 -1.46
CA SER A 56 -15.43 16.72 -1.93
C SER A 56 -15.05 15.54 -2.82
N LEU A 57 -15.27 14.33 -2.31
CA LEU A 57 -15.10 13.09 -3.07
C LEU A 57 -15.97 13.03 -4.34
N LYS A 58 -17.04 13.82 -4.42
CA LYS A 58 -17.90 13.90 -5.62
C LYS A 58 -17.14 14.36 -6.85
N ASN A 59 -16.11 15.20 -6.67
CA ASN A 59 -15.31 15.74 -7.76
C ASN A 59 -14.07 14.89 -8.07
N LEU A 60 -13.83 13.80 -7.33
CA LEU A 60 -12.67 12.93 -7.55
C LEU A 60 -12.81 12.16 -8.86
N VAL A 61 -12.09 12.51 -9.92
CA VAL A 61 -12.22 11.83 -11.22
C VAL A 61 -11.22 10.68 -11.34
N VAL A 62 -9.99 10.91 -10.89
CA VAL A 62 -8.86 9.98 -11.04
C VAL A 62 -8.33 9.61 -9.66
N ILE A 63 -7.99 8.34 -9.48
CA ILE A 63 -7.23 7.86 -8.32
C ILE A 63 -6.02 7.06 -8.79
N GLY A 64 -4.86 7.37 -8.22
CA GLY A 64 -3.62 6.68 -8.52
C GLY A 64 -3.02 6.00 -7.30
N CYS A 65 -2.44 4.82 -7.50
CA CYS A 65 -1.76 4.04 -6.47
C CYS A 65 -0.81 3.02 -7.11
N ASP A 66 -0.11 2.25 -6.28
CA ASP A 66 0.63 1.09 -6.77
C ASP A 66 -0.29 -0.01 -7.34
N GLY A 67 0.31 -0.94 -8.08
CA GLY A 67 -0.42 -2.03 -8.74
C GLY A 67 -0.77 -3.22 -7.84
N THR A 68 -0.61 -3.12 -6.51
CA THR A 68 -0.82 -4.27 -5.63
C THR A 68 -2.28 -4.74 -5.64
N GLY A 69 -2.51 -6.04 -5.42
CA GLY A 69 -3.85 -6.61 -5.38
C GLY A 69 -4.74 -6.06 -4.26
N VAL A 70 -4.13 -5.57 -3.16
CA VAL A 70 -4.85 -4.87 -2.07
C VAL A 70 -5.47 -3.57 -2.58
N ASN A 71 -4.75 -2.84 -3.43
CA ASN A 71 -5.22 -1.57 -3.97
C ASN A 71 -6.17 -1.75 -5.16
N THR A 72 -5.84 -2.65 -6.08
CA THR A 72 -6.50 -2.81 -7.40
C THR A 72 -7.54 -3.93 -7.47
N GLY A 73 -7.72 -4.72 -6.40
CA GLY A 73 -8.64 -5.87 -6.42
C GLY A 73 -10.09 -5.52 -6.78
N TRP A 74 -10.67 -6.24 -7.74
CA TRP A 74 -12.02 -5.95 -8.25
C TRP A 74 -13.17 -6.10 -7.24
N LYS A 75 -13.03 -6.99 -6.24
CA LYS A 75 -14.03 -7.23 -5.17
C LYS A 75 -13.78 -6.39 -3.92
N LYS A 76 -12.52 -6.42 -3.45
CA LYS A 76 -12.08 -5.88 -2.15
C LYS A 76 -10.86 -4.99 -2.30
N GLY A 77 -10.66 -4.32 -3.43
CA GLY A 77 -9.57 -3.36 -3.61
C GLY A 77 -9.86 -2.04 -2.88
N VAL A 78 -8.81 -1.31 -2.52
CA VAL A 78 -8.94 0.05 -1.96
C VAL A 78 -9.70 0.96 -2.92
N ILE A 79 -9.32 0.97 -4.20
CA ILE A 79 -10.01 1.79 -5.21
C ILE A 79 -11.49 1.41 -5.29
N ARG A 80 -11.79 0.10 -5.32
CA ARG A 80 -13.18 -0.38 -5.38
C ARG A 80 -14.01 0.07 -4.18
N ARG A 81 -13.42 0.13 -2.99
CA ARG A 81 -14.10 0.62 -1.78
C ARG A 81 -14.35 2.12 -1.86
N ILE A 82 -13.40 2.88 -2.37
CA ILE A 82 -13.57 4.33 -2.59
C ILE A 82 -14.67 4.58 -3.62
N GLU A 83 -14.67 3.90 -4.77
CA GLU A 83 -15.73 3.98 -5.79
C GLU A 83 -17.13 3.75 -5.20
N LYS A 84 -17.28 2.73 -4.33
CA LYS A 84 -18.54 2.46 -3.63
C LYS A 84 -18.96 3.61 -2.71
N SER A 85 -18.00 4.26 -2.04
CA SER A 85 -18.27 5.43 -1.21
C SER A 85 -18.63 6.67 -2.03
N VAL A 86 -18.07 6.82 -3.24
CA VAL A 86 -18.41 7.93 -4.15
C VAL A 86 -19.72 7.66 -4.90
N GLY A 87 -20.09 6.38 -5.09
CA GLY A 87 -21.29 5.96 -5.83
C GLY A 87 -21.12 5.94 -7.35
N ARG A 88 -19.87 5.98 -7.86
CA ARG A 88 -19.56 5.91 -9.29
C ARG A 88 -18.16 5.34 -9.56
N PRO A 89 -17.88 4.83 -10.77
CA PRO A 89 -16.52 4.44 -11.15
C PRO A 89 -15.57 5.64 -11.16
N LEU A 90 -14.30 5.35 -10.88
CA LEU A 90 -13.17 6.29 -10.96
C LEU A 90 -12.24 5.87 -12.11
N GLN A 91 -11.50 6.82 -12.67
CA GLN A 91 -10.40 6.50 -13.58
C GLN A 91 -9.18 6.06 -12.76
N TRP A 92 -8.56 4.94 -13.13
CA TRP A 92 -7.43 4.38 -12.38
C TRP A 92 -6.11 4.80 -13.04
N ALA A 93 -5.25 5.45 -12.27
CA ALA A 93 -3.88 5.81 -12.65
C ALA A 93 -2.88 4.90 -11.93
N ILE A 94 -2.73 3.67 -12.42
CA ILE A 94 -1.88 2.67 -11.76
C ILE A 94 -0.41 2.92 -12.06
N CYS A 95 0.42 2.82 -11.01
CA CYS A 95 1.86 3.05 -11.09
C CYS A 95 2.55 2.11 -12.10
N ARG A 96 3.15 2.69 -13.15
CA ARG A 96 3.93 1.94 -14.16
C ARG A 96 5.20 1.31 -13.58
N LEU A 97 5.81 1.90 -12.55
CA LEU A 97 7.00 1.33 -11.91
C LEU A 97 6.70 -0.04 -11.32
N HIS A 98 5.54 -0.19 -10.67
CA HIS A 98 5.12 -1.46 -10.09
C HIS A 98 4.86 -2.54 -11.17
N PHE A 99 4.38 -2.12 -12.34
CA PHE A 99 4.21 -3.03 -13.49
C PHE A 99 5.57 -3.52 -14.02
N ASN A 100 6.53 -2.61 -14.17
CA ASN A 100 7.87 -2.95 -14.64
C ASN A 100 8.62 -3.84 -13.63
N ASP A 101 8.46 -3.59 -12.33
CA ASP A 101 9.04 -4.41 -11.26
C ASP A 101 8.56 -5.86 -11.35
N LEU A 102 7.26 -6.07 -11.54
CA LEU A 102 6.69 -7.42 -11.63
C LEU A 102 7.25 -8.20 -12.83
N GLN A 103 7.34 -7.56 -14.01
CA GLN A 103 7.91 -8.18 -15.20
C GLN A 103 9.41 -8.47 -15.03
N SER A 104 10.14 -7.51 -14.45
CA SER A 104 11.58 -7.67 -14.20
C SER A 104 11.83 -8.81 -13.22
N ARG A 105 11.04 -8.91 -12.15
CA ARG A 105 11.12 -10.00 -11.18
C ARG A 105 10.90 -11.37 -11.82
N GLN A 106 9.91 -11.48 -12.70
CA GLN A 106 9.66 -12.73 -13.44
C GLN A 106 10.83 -13.10 -14.35
N LEU A 107 11.39 -12.10 -15.05
CA LEU A 107 12.56 -12.30 -15.90
C LEU A 107 13.77 -12.77 -15.09
N PHE A 108 14.11 -12.08 -13.99
CA PHE A 108 15.22 -12.47 -13.14
C PHE A 108 15.01 -13.85 -12.51
N GLN A 109 13.80 -14.16 -12.02
CA GLN A 109 13.49 -15.51 -11.53
C GLN A 109 13.68 -16.59 -12.60
N HIS A 110 13.37 -16.27 -13.86
CA HIS A 110 13.61 -17.19 -14.96
C HIS A 110 15.10 -17.35 -15.29
N LEU A 111 15.85 -16.24 -15.32
CA LEU A 111 17.27 -16.23 -15.66
C LEU A 111 18.17 -16.83 -14.56
N ASP A 112 17.89 -16.51 -13.30
CA ASP A 112 18.66 -16.97 -12.14
C ASP A 112 18.35 -18.44 -11.80
N GLY A 113 17.18 -18.92 -12.23
CA GLY A 113 16.70 -20.26 -11.91
C GLY A 113 16.56 -20.50 -10.41
N ASN A 114 16.45 -21.77 -10.02
CA ASN A 114 16.43 -22.13 -8.61
C ASN A 114 17.86 -22.08 -8.04
N THR A 115 18.14 -21.07 -7.23
CA THR A 115 19.39 -21.03 -6.46
C THR A 115 19.38 -22.11 -5.39
N SER A 116 20.35 -23.03 -5.43
CA SER A 116 20.66 -23.91 -4.31
C SER A 116 21.68 -23.20 -3.41
N GLY A 117 21.41 -23.10 -2.11
CA GLY A 117 22.41 -22.58 -1.16
C GLY A 117 23.71 -23.38 -1.19
N PRO A 118 24.83 -22.81 -0.73
CA PRO A 118 26.11 -23.53 -0.68
C PRO A 118 25.96 -24.82 0.12
N LYS A 119 26.41 -25.94 -0.45
CA LYS A 119 26.28 -27.28 0.15
C LYS A 119 27.20 -27.49 1.36
N SER A 120 28.11 -26.57 1.62
CA SER A 120 28.98 -26.56 2.79
C SER A 120 29.41 -25.14 3.12
N LEU A 121 29.52 -24.85 4.40
CA LEU A 121 30.21 -23.67 4.92
C LEU A 121 31.69 -24.04 5.05
N SER A 122 32.57 -23.32 4.34
CA SER A 122 34.02 -23.34 4.56
C SER A 122 34.39 -22.45 5.75
#